data_AF-A0A259CML1-F1
#
_entry.id   AF-A0A259CML1-F1
#
_cell.length_a   1.000
_cell.length_b   1.000
_cell.length_c   1.000
_cell.angle_alpha   90.00
_cell.angle_beta   90.00
_cell.angle_gamma   90.00
#
_symmetry.space_group_name_H-M   'P 1'
#
loop_
_entity.id
_entity.type
_entity.pdbx_description
1 polymer ?
#
loop_
_entity_poly.entity_id
_entity_poly.type
_entity_poly.pdbx_seq_one_letter_code
_entity_poly.pdbx_strand_id
1 'polypeptide(L)'
;MFRGVRLGVPICEDIWSDEVVECLAETGAELLIVPNGSPYWRGKHEERVGIVTARVVESGLPIVYVNQIGGQDELVFDGASFALHADRSLAFQMPAFVESVTRTVWERQDETWICTQGPRVLVEEGDEADYAACVLGLRDYVDKNRFPGVVMGLSGGVDSALCAAGALDLADTARLLRIRGRAMQEAVPVGLGAMAALLAPIGLAGPALWVMEQAGAWILFVAHWVAGLQGAVTPIVQPGPWVMPLITFAGIWAVLWRGRARWAAIAPLVIGLALWASTMRPILLISSDGALVGLMGAQGRALSVARGAGFTAENWLQDDGDLALQTEAYARAGFSGPQGARAFELDGWRGVALSGKAAAEALLAACAQADLVVMPAAVIPAAAQPKDCIVIDRNMLDQTGALGLSVRQGR
;
A
#
# COMPACT_ATOMS: atom_id res chain seq x y z
N MET A 1 -21.97 -11.30 -38.00
CA MET A 1 -23.33 -10.86 -38.39
C MET A 1 -24.35 -11.60 -37.54
N PHE A 2 -25.25 -10.88 -36.86
CA PHE A 2 -26.28 -11.45 -35.99
C PHE A 2 -27.64 -10.85 -36.39
N ARG A 3 -28.60 -11.71 -36.77
CA ARG A 3 -29.94 -11.30 -37.25
C ARG A 3 -29.92 -10.20 -38.33
N GLY A 4 -28.94 -10.26 -39.24
CA GLY A 4 -28.77 -9.28 -40.31
C GLY A 4 -28.01 -8.01 -39.92
N VAL A 5 -27.56 -7.87 -38.67
CA VAL A 5 -26.77 -6.73 -38.19
C VAL A 5 -25.29 -7.12 -38.08
N ARG A 6 -24.37 -6.27 -38.56
CA ARG A 6 -22.93 -6.44 -38.37
C ARG A 6 -22.51 -5.79 -37.05
N LEU A 7 -22.36 -6.61 -36.02
CA LEU A 7 -21.90 -6.18 -34.69
C LEU A 7 -20.37 -6.19 -34.62
N GLY A 8 -19.78 -5.08 -34.20
CA GLY A 8 -18.38 -5.04 -33.76
C GLY A 8 -18.30 -5.30 -32.26
N VAL A 9 -17.28 -6.05 -31.82
CA VAL A 9 -17.17 -6.48 -30.41
C VAL A 9 -15.74 -6.25 -29.90
N PRO A 10 -15.34 -4.98 -29.71
CA PRO A 10 -14.11 -4.69 -28.98
C PRO A 10 -14.31 -5.05 -27.49
N ILE A 11 -13.23 -5.38 -26.78
CA ILE A 11 -13.29 -5.81 -25.38
C ILE A 11 -12.51 -4.82 -24.52
N CYS A 12 -13.18 -4.23 -23.53
CA CYS A 12 -12.59 -3.41 -22.48
C CYS A 12 -11.54 -2.40 -22.99
N GLU A 13 -10.25 -2.66 -22.80
CA GLU A 13 -9.13 -1.80 -23.18
C GLU A 13 -9.07 -1.49 -24.68
N ASP A 14 -9.69 -2.30 -25.54
CA ASP A 14 -9.70 -2.09 -27.00
C ASP A 14 -10.31 -0.75 -27.43
N ILE A 15 -11.19 -0.16 -26.62
CA ILE A 15 -11.81 1.14 -26.94
C ILE A 15 -11.04 2.35 -26.41
N TRP A 16 -9.91 2.12 -25.72
CA TRP A 16 -9.09 3.18 -25.15
C TRP A 16 -8.16 3.83 -26.18
N SER A 17 -7.88 3.12 -27.27
CA SER A 17 -7.29 3.66 -28.49
C SER A 17 -8.31 3.69 -29.63
N ASP A 18 -7.92 4.29 -30.74
CA ASP A 18 -8.73 4.41 -31.95
C ASP A 18 -8.67 3.20 -32.87
N GLU A 19 -7.49 2.58 -32.98
CA GLU A 19 -7.17 1.52 -33.96
C GLU A 19 -8.23 0.41 -34.08
N VAL A 20 -8.70 -0.15 -32.97
CA VAL A 20 -9.65 -1.30 -33.02
C VAL A 20 -11.03 -0.84 -33.48
N VAL A 21 -11.48 0.31 -32.99
CA VAL A 21 -12.79 0.87 -33.33
C VAL A 21 -12.81 1.33 -34.79
N GLU A 22 -11.73 1.95 -35.27
CA GLU A 22 -11.55 2.33 -36.67
C GLU A 22 -11.62 1.09 -37.58
N CYS A 23 -10.83 0.06 -37.28
CA CYS A 23 -10.83 -1.18 -38.06
C CYS A 23 -12.23 -1.85 -38.11
N LEU A 24 -12.94 -1.90 -36.99
CA LEU A 24 -14.29 -2.45 -36.94
C LEU A 24 -15.29 -1.62 -37.77
N ALA A 25 -15.17 -0.30 -37.74
CA ALA A 25 -16.01 0.59 -38.55
C ALA A 25 -15.73 0.42 -40.05
N GLU A 26 -14.45 0.41 -40.46
CA GLU A 26 -14.03 0.24 -41.86
C GLU A 26 -14.39 -1.13 -42.44
N THR A 27 -14.39 -2.17 -41.60
CA THR A 27 -14.84 -3.52 -41.98
C THR A 27 -16.36 -3.67 -41.99
N GLY A 28 -17.09 -2.58 -41.73
CA GLY A 28 -18.53 -2.45 -41.93
C GLY A 28 -19.37 -2.75 -40.70
N ALA A 29 -18.84 -2.66 -39.48
CA ALA A 29 -19.68 -2.72 -38.28
C ALA A 29 -20.76 -1.62 -38.32
N GLU A 30 -21.96 -1.97 -37.87
CA GLU A 30 -23.13 -1.07 -37.82
C GLU A 30 -23.48 -0.65 -36.38
N LEU A 31 -23.00 -1.41 -35.39
CA LEU A 31 -23.18 -1.16 -33.96
C LEU A 31 -22.07 -1.88 -33.18
N LEU A 32 -21.51 -1.22 -32.17
CA LEU A 32 -20.46 -1.79 -31.34
C LEU A 32 -21.02 -2.22 -29.98
N ILE A 33 -20.63 -3.40 -29.50
CA ILE A 33 -20.95 -3.90 -28.17
C ILE A 33 -19.62 -4.16 -27.45
N VAL A 34 -19.41 -3.49 -26.33
CA VAL A 34 -18.15 -3.52 -25.59
C VAL A 34 -18.40 -4.21 -24.26
N PRO A 35 -18.03 -5.49 -24.08
CA PRO A 35 -17.97 -6.11 -22.76
C PRO A 35 -16.77 -5.58 -21.97
N ASN A 36 -16.97 -5.26 -20.70
CA ASN A 36 -15.97 -4.67 -19.82
C ASN A 36 -15.93 -5.36 -18.46
N GLY A 37 -14.73 -5.47 -17.91
CA GLY A 37 -14.47 -5.67 -16.49
C GLY A 37 -13.78 -4.42 -15.95
N SER A 38 -14.43 -3.26 -16.04
CA SER A 38 -13.85 -1.99 -15.63
C SER A 38 -14.13 -1.75 -14.15
N PRO A 39 -13.11 -1.73 -13.28
CA PRO A 39 -13.32 -1.52 -11.85
C PRO A 39 -13.69 -0.07 -11.56
N TYR A 40 -14.33 0.15 -10.41
CA TYR A 40 -14.78 1.43 -9.91
C TYR A 40 -13.68 2.20 -9.19
N TRP A 41 -13.66 3.50 -9.40
CA TRP A 41 -13.11 4.50 -8.50
C TRP A 41 -13.86 5.81 -8.69
N ARG A 42 -13.71 6.76 -7.75
CA ARG A 42 -14.38 8.06 -7.82
C ARG A 42 -14.05 8.79 -9.13
N GLY A 43 -15.08 9.18 -9.88
CA GLY A 43 -14.96 9.85 -11.18
C GLY A 43 -14.81 8.91 -12.39
N LYS A 44 -14.73 7.59 -12.20
CA LYS A 44 -14.52 6.64 -13.30
C LYS A 44 -15.65 6.62 -14.33
N HIS A 45 -16.88 6.88 -13.91
CA HIS A 45 -18.03 6.90 -14.83
C HIS A 45 -17.88 7.99 -15.91
N GLU A 46 -17.48 9.21 -15.52
CA GLU A 46 -17.25 10.32 -16.45
C GLU A 46 -16.14 9.98 -17.47
N GLU A 47 -15.06 9.36 -17.01
CA GLU A 47 -13.96 8.91 -17.86
C GLU A 47 -14.45 7.89 -18.91
N ARG A 48 -15.25 6.89 -18.51
CA ARG A 48 -15.83 5.90 -19.43
C ARG A 48 -16.75 6.54 -20.46
N VAL A 49 -17.61 7.47 -20.05
CA VAL A 49 -18.48 8.22 -20.97
C VAL A 49 -17.64 9.05 -21.95
N GLY A 50 -16.56 9.68 -21.48
CA GLY A 50 -15.62 10.42 -22.33
C GLY A 50 -14.96 9.55 -23.40
N ILE A 51 -14.46 8.37 -23.01
CA ILE A 51 -13.85 7.40 -23.94
C ILE A 51 -14.86 6.93 -24.98
N VAL A 52 -16.04 6.48 -24.55
CA VAL A 52 -17.09 6.03 -25.48
C VAL A 52 -17.54 7.16 -26.40
N THR A 53 -17.64 8.39 -25.90
CA THR A 53 -17.98 9.56 -26.73
C THR A 53 -16.93 9.81 -27.82
N ALA A 54 -15.64 9.71 -27.50
CA ALA A 54 -14.56 9.85 -28.49
C ALA A 54 -14.67 8.77 -29.59
N ARG A 55 -14.90 7.52 -29.19
CA ARG A 55 -15.08 6.40 -30.13
C ARG A 55 -16.32 6.56 -31.02
N VAL A 56 -17.43 7.07 -30.48
CA VAL A 56 -18.64 7.39 -31.27
C VAL A 56 -18.35 8.50 -32.27
N VAL A 57 -17.63 9.55 -31.87
CA VAL A 57 -17.25 10.67 -32.76
C VAL A 57 -16.43 10.17 -33.95
N GLU A 58 -15.50 9.26 -33.70
CA GLU A 58 -14.56 8.79 -34.73
C GLU A 58 -15.17 7.73 -35.65
N SER A 59 -15.96 6.80 -35.10
CA SER A 59 -16.60 5.73 -35.90
C SER A 59 -17.91 6.15 -36.55
N GLY A 60 -18.63 7.13 -35.98
CA GLY A 60 -20.01 7.44 -36.33
C GLY A 60 -21.00 6.31 -35.98
N LEU A 61 -20.58 5.32 -35.17
CA LEU A 61 -21.40 4.16 -34.82
C LEU A 61 -21.96 4.29 -33.40
N PRO A 62 -23.17 3.78 -33.14
CA PRO A 62 -23.67 3.62 -31.78
C PRO A 62 -22.84 2.57 -31.02
N ILE A 63 -22.58 2.83 -29.74
CA ILE A 63 -21.75 1.98 -28.88
C ILE A 63 -22.53 1.59 -27.63
N VAL A 64 -22.57 0.29 -27.34
CA VAL A 64 -23.16 -0.30 -26.13
C VAL A 64 -22.04 -0.73 -25.19
N TYR A 65 -21.88 -0.03 -24.08
CA TYR A 65 -20.90 -0.33 -23.04
C TYR A 65 -21.53 -1.21 -21.96
N VAL A 66 -21.15 -2.48 -21.90
CA VAL A 66 -21.63 -3.46 -20.93
C VAL A 66 -20.52 -3.74 -19.94
N ASN A 67 -20.74 -3.43 -18.67
CA ASN A 67 -19.74 -3.61 -17.61
C ASN A 67 -20.16 -4.66 -16.59
N GLN A 68 -19.16 -5.35 -16.03
CA GLN A 68 -19.32 -6.23 -14.89
C GLN A 68 -19.84 -5.47 -13.66
N ILE A 69 -20.52 -6.20 -12.77
CA ILE A 69 -21.00 -5.75 -11.46
C ILE A 69 -20.53 -6.73 -10.39
N GLY A 70 -20.18 -6.22 -9.21
CA GLY A 70 -19.86 -7.02 -8.02
C GLY A 70 -18.46 -6.76 -7.44
N GLY A 71 -18.21 -7.21 -6.22
CA GLY A 71 -16.90 -7.16 -5.56
C GLY A 71 -16.05 -8.40 -5.85
N GLN A 72 -14.77 -8.23 -6.13
CA GLN A 72 -13.78 -9.30 -6.25
C GLN A 72 -12.49 -8.88 -5.54
N ASP A 73 -12.22 -9.52 -4.41
CA ASP A 73 -11.08 -9.20 -3.54
C ASP A 73 -11.04 -7.69 -3.21
N GLU A 74 -10.03 -6.97 -3.68
CA GLU A 74 -9.86 -5.53 -3.44
C GLU A 74 -10.64 -4.64 -4.43
N LEU A 75 -11.14 -5.20 -5.53
CA LEU A 75 -11.80 -4.46 -6.60
C LEU A 75 -13.32 -4.54 -6.47
N VAL A 76 -13.99 -3.45 -6.85
CA VAL A 76 -15.44 -3.41 -7.01
C VAL A 76 -15.75 -2.99 -8.43
N PHE A 77 -16.62 -3.73 -9.10
CA PHE A 77 -17.18 -3.38 -10.39
C PHE A 77 -18.57 -2.80 -10.16
N ASP A 78 -18.80 -1.58 -10.63
CA ASP A 78 -20.01 -0.81 -10.39
C ASP A 78 -21.13 -1.09 -11.39
N GLY A 79 -20.88 -1.86 -12.45
CA GLY A 79 -21.83 -2.00 -13.54
C GLY A 79 -21.99 -0.65 -14.26
N ALA A 80 -23.11 0.03 -14.03
CA ALA A 80 -23.44 1.31 -14.66
C ALA A 80 -23.37 1.26 -16.20
N SER A 81 -23.73 0.11 -16.78
CA SER A 81 -23.73 -0.11 -18.24
C SER A 81 -24.57 0.95 -18.95
N PHE A 82 -24.09 1.43 -20.10
CA PHE A 82 -24.75 2.52 -20.83
C PHE A 82 -24.55 2.36 -22.34
N ALA A 83 -25.28 3.14 -23.11
CA ALA A 83 -25.05 3.21 -24.55
C ALA A 83 -25.21 4.64 -25.07
N LEU A 84 -24.41 4.98 -26.07
CA LEU A 84 -24.53 6.22 -26.82
C LEU A 84 -25.01 5.91 -28.24
N HIS A 85 -25.91 6.75 -28.74
CA HIS A 85 -26.28 6.79 -30.15
C HIS A 85 -25.14 7.38 -31.00
N ALA A 86 -25.20 7.19 -32.32
CA ALA A 86 -24.25 7.79 -33.27
C ALA A 86 -24.19 9.33 -33.20
N ASP A 87 -25.27 9.99 -32.77
CA ASP A 87 -25.33 11.44 -32.59
C ASP A 87 -24.74 11.93 -31.24
N ARG A 88 -24.25 10.99 -30.40
CA ARG A 88 -23.71 11.14 -29.04
C ARG A 88 -24.76 11.35 -27.95
N SER A 89 -26.04 11.25 -28.27
CA SER A 89 -27.08 11.26 -27.24
C SER A 89 -27.10 9.95 -26.46
N LEU A 90 -27.46 10.03 -25.18
CA LEU A 90 -27.57 8.86 -24.30
C LEU A 90 -28.77 7.99 -24.72
N ALA A 91 -28.48 6.77 -25.15
CA ALA A 91 -29.50 5.79 -25.51
C ALA A 91 -30.18 5.22 -24.26
N PHE A 92 -29.36 4.69 -23.34
CA PHE A 92 -29.80 4.18 -22.06
C PHE A 92 -28.69 4.25 -21.02
N GLN A 93 -29.09 4.22 -19.74
CA GLN A 93 -28.22 4.12 -18.57
C GLN A 93 -28.82 3.10 -17.59
N MET A 94 -28.06 2.06 -17.28
CA MET A 94 -28.38 1.07 -16.25
C MET A 94 -27.96 1.55 -14.86
N PRO A 95 -28.60 1.07 -13.78
CA PRO A 95 -28.19 1.41 -12.42
C PRO A 95 -26.75 0.97 -12.13
N ALA A 96 -26.07 1.72 -11.26
CA ALA A 96 -24.80 1.28 -10.69
C ALA A 96 -25.04 0.42 -9.44
N PHE A 97 -24.05 -0.39 -9.07
CA PHE A 97 -24.03 -1.21 -7.85
C PHE A 97 -25.17 -2.22 -7.70
N VAL A 98 -25.97 -2.45 -8.76
CA VAL A 98 -27.14 -3.35 -8.77
C VAL A 98 -27.02 -4.34 -9.91
N GLU A 99 -27.08 -5.64 -9.59
CA GLU A 99 -27.21 -6.68 -10.61
C GLU A 99 -28.57 -6.54 -11.32
N SER A 100 -28.52 -6.35 -12.64
CA SER A 100 -29.72 -6.12 -13.44
C SER A 100 -29.58 -6.73 -14.82
N VAL A 101 -30.69 -7.29 -15.31
CA VAL A 101 -30.84 -7.74 -16.69
C VAL A 101 -31.97 -6.95 -17.31
N THR A 102 -31.67 -6.19 -18.35
CA THR A 102 -32.66 -5.35 -19.04
C THR A 102 -32.64 -5.61 -20.55
N ARG A 103 -33.82 -5.58 -21.17
CA ARG A 103 -33.96 -5.67 -22.62
C ARG A 103 -34.03 -4.28 -23.22
N THR A 104 -33.13 -3.97 -24.15
CA THR A 104 -33.21 -2.78 -25.00
C THR A 104 -33.75 -3.11 -26.38
N VAL A 105 -34.49 -2.19 -27.00
CA VAL A 105 -35.02 -2.36 -28.36
C VAL A 105 -34.31 -1.39 -29.29
N TRP A 106 -33.80 -1.92 -30.41
CA TRP A 106 -33.06 -1.16 -31.41
C TRP A 106 -33.74 -1.30 -32.76
N GLU A 107 -33.94 -0.16 -33.43
CA GLU A 107 -34.55 -0.06 -34.75
C GLU A 107 -33.58 0.63 -35.69
N ARG A 108 -33.52 0.16 -36.95
CA ARG A 108 -32.72 0.81 -37.98
C ARG A 108 -33.49 2.01 -38.51
N GLN A 109 -32.89 3.19 -38.40
CA GLN A 109 -33.37 4.41 -39.03
C GLN A 109 -32.27 4.90 -39.97
N ASP A 110 -32.58 4.93 -41.26
CA ASP A 110 -31.62 5.14 -42.35
C ASP A 110 -30.43 4.16 -42.26
N GLU A 111 -29.21 4.68 -42.11
CA GLU A 111 -27.97 3.90 -42.01
C GLU A 111 -27.51 3.67 -40.56
N THR A 112 -28.31 4.07 -39.56
CA THR A 112 -27.91 3.99 -38.14
C THR A 112 -28.89 3.15 -37.32
N TRP A 113 -28.43 2.66 -36.16
CA TRP A 113 -29.27 1.98 -35.19
C TRP A 113 -29.63 2.90 -34.03
N ILE A 114 -30.93 3.00 -33.76
CA ILE A 114 -31.47 3.85 -32.68
C ILE A 114 -32.16 2.95 -31.66
N CYS A 115 -31.69 3.02 -30.42
CA CYS A 115 -32.38 2.47 -29.25
C CYS A 115 -33.70 3.23 -29.01
N THR A 116 -34.84 2.53 -29.12
CA THR A 116 -36.18 3.09 -28.87
C THR A 116 -36.70 2.78 -27.46
N GLN A 117 -36.11 1.80 -26.78
CA GLN A 117 -36.49 1.42 -25.42
C GLN A 117 -35.26 1.02 -24.59
N GLY A 118 -35.07 1.67 -23.45
CA GLY A 118 -34.03 1.36 -22.48
C GLY A 118 -34.20 2.16 -21.18
N PRO A 119 -33.58 1.72 -20.07
CA PRO A 119 -33.65 2.44 -18.81
C PRO A 119 -32.87 3.75 -18.88
N ARG A 120 -33.30 4.76 -18.13
CA ARG A 120 -32.59 6.03 -17.96
C ARG A 120 -32.53 6.34 -16.47
N VAL A 121 -31.62 5.66 -15.79
CA VAL A 121 -31.42 5.78 -14.35
C VAL A 121 -30.30 6.79 -14.08
N LEU A 122 -30.43 7.56 -13.01
CA LEU A 122 -29.34 8.39 -12.50
C LEU A 122 -28.37 7.49 -11.75
N VAL A 123 -27.08 7.61 -12.07
CA VAL A 123 -26.02 6.87 -11.39
C VAL A 123 -25.60 7.63 -10.14
N GLU A 124 -25.36 6.92 -9.05
CA GLU A 124 -24.86 7.47 -7.80
C GLU A 124 -23.47 8.09 -8.02
N GLU A 125 -23.21 9.23 -7.38
CA GLU A 125 -21.94 9.95 -7.47
C GLU A 125 -21.40 10.32 -6.08
N GLY A 126 -20.11 10.68 -6.04
CA GLY A 126 -19.45 11.14 -4.82
C GLY A 126 -19.52 10.14 -3.66
N ASP A 127 -19.93 10.61 -2.49
CA ASP A 127 -19.91 9.82 -1.26
C ASP A 127 -20.95 8.68 -1.27
N GLU A 128 -22.07 8.86 -1.99
CA GLU A 128 -23.09 7.82 -2.14
C GLU A 128 -22.55 6.64 -2.96
N ALA A 129 -21.80 6.92 -4.03
CA ALA A 129 -21.17 5.90 -4.85
C ALA A 129 -20.04 5.17 -4.10
N ASP A 130 -19.20 5.92 -3.37
CA ASP A 130 -18.14 5.34 -2.54
C ASP A 130 -18.75 4.40 -1.47
N TYR A 131 -19.84 4.82 -0.82
CA TYR A 131 -20.55 3.99 0.15
C TYR A 131 -21.13 2.73 -0.50
N ALA A 132 -21.80 2.85 -1.64
CA ALA A 132 -22.36 1.72 -2.38
C ALA A 132 -21.26 0.72 -2.80
N ALA A 133 -20.11 1.21 -3.24
CA ALA A 133 -18.96 0.37 -3.58
C ALA A 133 -18.44 -0.40 -2.35
N CYS A 134 -18.29 0.25 -1.20
CA CYS A 134 -17.88 -0.42 0.03
C CYS A 134 -18.89 -1.49 0.49
N VAL A 135 -20.19 -1.18 0.43
CA VAL A 135 -21.25 -2.12 0.80
C VAL A 135 -21.24 -3.34 -0.14
N LEU A 136 -21.17 -3.12 -1.45
CA LEU A 136 -21.12 -4.19 -2.45
C LEU A 136 -19.87 -5.06 -2.29
N GLY A 137 -18.70 -4.43 -2.13
CA GLY A 137 -17.43 -5.12 -1.95
C GLY A 137 -17.42 -6.01 -0.70
N LEU A 138 -17.85 -5.48 0.45
CA LEU A 138 -17.93 -6.24 1.69
C LEU A 138 -18.95 -7.39 1.58
N ARG A 139 -20.14 -7.11 1.06
CA ARG A 139 -21.19 -8.11 0.88
C ARG A 139 -20.70 -9.27 0.02
N ASP A 140 -20.15 -8.96 -1.16
CA ASP A 140 -19.69 -9.98 -2.10
C ASP A 140 -18.50 -10.76 -1.53
N TYR A 141 -17.60 -10.13 -0.80
CA TYR A 141 -16.49 -10.83 -0.16
C TYR A 141 -16.99 -11.86 0.87
N VAL A 142 -17.98 -11.48 1.69
CA VAL A 142 -18.60 -12.36 2.69
C VAL A 142 -19.35 -13.50 2.02
N ASP A 143 -20.22 -13.18 1.07
CA ASP A 143 -21.13 -14.12 0.41
C ASP A 143 -20.36 -15.11 -0.47
N LYS A 144 -19.41 -14.64 -1.29
CA LYS A 144 -18.63 -15.49 -2.22
C LYS A 144 -17.69 -16.44 -1.49
N ASN A 145 -17.09 -16.01 -0.37
CA ASN A 145 -16.26 -16.86 0.48
C ASN A 145 -17.06 -17.71 1.48
N ARG A 146 -18.40 -17.56 1.51
CA ARG A 146 -19.32 -18.31 2.38
C ARG A 146 -18.99 -18.16 3.87
N PHE A 147 -18.56 -16.97 4.27
CA PHE A 147 -18.39 -16.69 5.68
C PHE A 147 -19.77 -16.64 6.36
N PRO A 148 -19.94 -17.24 7.56
CA PRO A 148 -21.23 -17.25 8.26
C PRO A 148 -21.61 -15.87 8.84
N GLY A 149 -20.71 -14.89 8.76
CA GLY A 149 -20.89 -13.53 9.26
C GLY A 149 -19.55 -12.79 9.33
N VAL A 150 -19.60 -11.57 9.86
CA VAL A 150 -18.44 -10.69 10.05
C VAL A 150 -18.24 -10.43 11.54
N VAL A 151 -16.99 -10.41 12.00
CA VAL A 151 -16.62 -9.94 13.35
C VAL A 151 -16.00 -8.55 13.21
N MET A 152 -16.56 -7.56 13.90
CA MET A 152 -16.06 -6.19 13.85
C MET A 152 -15.81 -5.67 15.27
N GLY A 153 -14.61 -5.15 15.53
CA GLY A 153 -14.28 -4.45 16.76
C GLY A 153 -14.73 -2.99 16.69
N LEU A 154 -15.77 -2.64 17.45
CA LEU A 154 -16.39 -1.32 17.40
C LEU A 154 -15.93 -0.45 18.58
N SER A 155 -15.37 0.73 18.29
CA SER A 155 -14.97 1.73 19.30
C SER A 155 -16.12 2.67 19.73
N GLY A 156 -17.31 2.50 19.15
CA GLY A 156 -18.53 3.26 19.41
C GLY A 156 -18.72 4.51 18.54
N GLY A 157 -17.64 5.09 17.99
CA GLY A 157 -17.74 6.24 17.10
C GLY A 157 -18.42 5.90 15.77
N VAL A 158 -18.17 4.70 15.25
CA VAL A 158 -18.75 4.21 13.99
C VAL A 158 -20.24 3.90 14.11
N ASP A 159 -20.73 3.40 15.26
CA ASP A 159 -22.15 3.09 15.47
C ASP A 159 -22.99 4.38 15.41
N SER A 160 -22.53 5.43 16.09
CA SER A 160 -23.16 6.76 16.02
C SER A 160 -23.04 7.40 14.63
N ALA A 161 -21.93 7.18 13.91
CA ALA A 161 -21.74 7.71 12.56
C ALA A 161 -22.65 7.01 11.54
N LEU A 162 -22.78 5.68 11.62
CA LEU A 162 -23.67 4.89 10.76
C LEU A 162 -25.15 5.19 11.04
N CYS A 163 -25.51 5.43 12.30
CA CYS A 163 -26.85 5.92 12.65
C CYS A 163 -27.12 7.31 12.06
N ALA A 164 -26.16 8.23 12.20
CA ALA A 164 -26.26 9.58 11.64
C ALA A 164 -26.33 9.57 10.10
N ALA A 165 -25.64 8.63 9.45
CA ALA A 165 -25.66 8.42 8.01
C ALA A 165 -26.91 7.65 7.52
N GLY A 166 -27.80 7.20 8.42
CA GLY A 166 -29.02 6.47 8.08
C GLY A 166 -28.80 5.00 7.69
N ALA A 167 -27.57 4.49 7.79
CA ALA A 167 -27.23 3.10 7.51
C ALA A 167 -27.72 2.12 8.60
N LEU A 168 -27.88 2.62 9.84
CA LEU A 168 -28.48 1.89 10.95
C LEU A 168 -29.62 2.72 11.53
N ASP A 169 -30.72 2.08 11.91
CA ASP A 169 -31.76 2.78 12.64
C ASP A 169 -31.30 3.08 14.08
N LEU A 170 -31.98 4.03 14.73
CA LEU A 170 -31.63 4.45 16.09
C LEU A 170 -31.81 3.33 17.11
N ALA A 171 -32.76 2.40 16.89
CA ALA A 171 -33.09 1.34 17.82
C ALA A 171 -32.02 0.23 17.81
N ASP A 172 -31.58 -0.17 16.63
CA ASP A 172 -30.49 -1.10 16.38
C ASP A 172 -29.16 -0.50 16.84
N THR A 173 -28.93 0.79 16.57
CA THR A 173 -27.77 1.51 17.09
C THR A 173 -27.76 1.49 18.62
N ALA A 174 -28.88 1.81 19.27
CA ALA A 174 -28.98 1.77 20.73
C ALA A 174 -28.78 0.35 21.28
N ARG A 175 -29.26 -0.68 20.57
CA ARG A 175 -29.07 -2.08 20.95
C ARG A 175 -27.61 -2.51 20.84
N LEU A 176 -26.92 -2.16 19.76
CA LEU A 176 -25.50 -2.42 19.54
C LEU A 176 -24.64 -1.70 20.60
N LEU A 177 -24.91 -0.42 20.84
CA LEU A 177 -24.25 0.37 21.88
C LEU A 177 -24.50 -0.21 23.28
N ARG A 178 -25.68 -0.77 23.55
CA ARG A 178 -25.99 -1.44 24.83
C ARG A 178 -25.24 -2.76 24.99
N ILE A 179 -25.16 -3.59 23.94
CA ILE A 179 -24.42 -4.86 23.96
C ILE A 179 -22.93 -4.59 24.18
N ARG A 180 -22.35 -3.67 23.41
CA ARG A 180 -20.97 -3.21 23.59
C ARG A 180 -20.77 -2.59 24.96
N GLY A 181 -21.68 -1.70 25.37
CA GLY A 181 -21.66 -1.07 26.68
C GLY A 181 -21.54 -2.12 27.77
N ARG A 182 -22.36 -3.18 27.76
CA ARG A 182 -22.21 -4.29 28.70
C ARG A 182 -20.85 -4.99 28.60
N ALA A 183 -20.38 -5.32 27.40
CA ALA A 183 -19.09 -5.99 27.20
C ALA A 183 -17.88 -5.14 27.65
N MET A 184 -17.92 -3.82 27.44
CA MET A 184 -16.87 -2.91 27.93
C MET A 184 -16.95 -2.68 29.43
N GLN A 185 -18.16 -2.64 29.99
CA GLN A 185 -18.38 -2.50 31.43
C GLN A 185 -17.98 -3.77 32.20
N GLU A 186 -17.93 -4.92 31.53
CA GLU A 186 -17.29 -6.14 32.05
C GLU A 186 -15.75 -6.04 32.02
N ALA A 187 -15.17 -5.18 31.17
CA ALA A 187 -13.73 -5.03 30.99
C ALA A 187 -13.11 -3.82 31.74
N VAL A 188 -13.89 -2.82 32.13
CA VAL A 188 -13.45 -1.58 32.80
C VAL A 188 -14.39 -1.25 33.97
N PRO A 189 -13.90 -0.76 35.13
CA PRO A 189 -14.75 -0.42 36.27
C PRO A 189 -15.90 0.52 35.89
N VAL A 190 -17.12 0.11 36.21
CA VAL A 190 -18.34 0.70 35.67
C VAL A 190 -18.56 2.15 36.09
N GLY A 191 -18.77 3.01 35.10
CA GLY A 191 -19.42 4.32 35.30
C GLY A 191 -18.51 5.50 35.67
N LEU A 192 -17.19 5.31 35.82
CA LEU A 192 -16.29 6.40 36.20
C LEU A 192 -16.16 7.48 35.11
N GLY A 193 -16.05 7.09 33.83
CA GLY A 193 -16.02 8.05 32.71
C GLY A 193 -17.33 8.82 32.54
N ALA A 194 -18.47 8.17 32.75
CA ALA A 194 -19.78 8.82 32.72
C ALA A 194 -19.98 9.76 33.92
N MET A 195 -19.52 9.35 35.11
CA MET A 195 -19.56 10.17 36.32
C MET A 195 -18.65 11.39 36.19
N ALA A 196 -17.45 11.25 35.61
CA ALA A 196 -16.57 12.37 35.29
C ALA A 196 -17.25 13.36 34.33
N ALA A 197 -17.89 12.87 33.25
CA ALA A 197 -18.59 13.71 32.28
C ALA A 197 -19.81 14.45 32.87
N LEU A 198 -20.57 13.80 33.75
CA LEU A 198 -21.74 14.41 34.42
C LEU A 198 -21.35 15.43 35.49
N LEU A 199 -20.23 15.23 36.18
CA LEU A 199 -19.74 16.11 37.24
C LEU A 199 -18.84 17.24 36.71
N ALA A 200 -18.36 17.15 35.46
CA ALA A 200 -17.50 18.16 34.84
C ALA A 200 -18.12 19.57 34.77
N PRO A 201 -19.41 19.76 34.39
CA PRO A 201 -20.02 21.09 34.31
C PRO A 201 -20.08 21.84 35.65
N ILE A 202 -20.02 21.12 36.78
CA ILE A 202 -20.04 21.68 38.13
C ILE A 202 -18.66 21.61 38.82
N GLY A 203 -17.59 21.29 38.07
CA GLY A 203 -16.21 21.28 38.57
C GLY A 203 -15.86 20.08 39.46
N LEU A 204 -16.68 19.03 39.50
CA LEU A 204 -16.53 17.88 40.40
C LEU A 204 -16.05 16.60 39.69
N ALA A 205 -15.50 16.69 38.49
CA ALA A 205 -14.97 15.53 37.75
C ALA A 205 -13.72 14.90 38.39
N GLY A 206 -12.99 15.65 39.21
CA GLY A 206 -11.69 15.28 39.77
C GLY A 206 -11.63 13.88 40.41
N PRO A 207 -12.53 13.53 41.34
CA PRO A 207 -12.53 12.21 41.98
C PRO A 207 -12.72 11.05 40.99
N ALA A 208 -13.56 11.21 39.97
CA ALA A 208 -13.79 10.17 38.96
C ALA A 208 -12.59 10.01 38.01
N LEU A 209 -11.99 11.13 37.61
CA LEU A 209 -10.77 11.14 36.80
C LEU A 209 -9.58 10.54 37.56
N TRP A 210 -9.46 10.83 38.85
CA TRP A 210 -8.40 10.27 39.70
C TRP A 210 -8.45 8.73 39.76
N VAL A 211 -9.65 8.14 39.88
CA VAL A 211 -9.78 6.66 39.87
C VAL A 211 -9.43 6.08 38.49
N MET A 212 -9.82 6.75 37.40
CA MET A 212 -9.42 6.34 36.03
C MET A 212 -7.90 6.43 35.83
N GLU A 213 -7.29 7.48 36.35
CA GLU A 213 -5.83 7.66 36.34
C GLU A 213 -5.12 6.52 37.05
N GLN A 214 -5.63 6.02 38.19
CA GLN A 214 -5.02 4.86 38.86
C GLN A 214 -5.00 3.60 37.98
N ALA A 215 -6.07 3.36 37.21
CA ALA A 215 -6.12 2.23 36.28
C ALA A 215 -5.14 2.41 35.11
N GLY A 216 -5.06 3.62 34.55
CA GLY A 216 -4.08 3.96 33.52
C GLY A 216 -2.63 3.85 34.02
N ALA A 217 -2.37 4.35 35.23
CA ALA A 217 -1.07 4.26 35.89
C ALA A 217 -0.66 2.81 36.15
N TRP A 218 -1.61 1.94 36.51
CA TRP A 218 -1.34 0.50 36.65
C TRP A 218 -0.99 -0.16 35.32
N ILE A 219 -1.71 0.13 34.23
CA ILE A 219 -1.39 -0.41 32.90
C ILE A 219 -0.01 0.06 32.45
N LEU A 220 0.29 1.36 32.61
CA LEU A 220 1.60 1.91 32.30
C LEU A 220 2.68 1.31 33.20
N PHE A 221 2.41 1.09 34.48
CA PHE A 221 3.33 0.41 35.38
C PHE A 221 3.65 -1.00 34.89
N VAL A 222 2.63 -1.81 34.54
CA VAL A 222 2.83 -3.16 34.00
C VAL A 222 3.60 -3.10 32.68
N ALA A 223 3.26 -2.17 31.78
CA ALA A 223 3.95 -2.02 30.50
C ALA A 223 5.43 -1.65 30.68
N HIS A 224 5.74 -0.67 31.54
CA HIS A 224 7.13 -0.29 31.84
C HIS A 224 7.87 -1.40 32.61
N TRP A 225 7.19 -2.10 33.51
CA TRP A 225 7.77 -3.22 34.24
C TRP A 225 8.15 -4.35 33.29
N VAL A 226 7.23 -4.76 32.41
CA VAL A 226 7.46 -5.78 31.38
C VAL A 226 8.55 -5.34 30.41
N ALA A 227 8.50 -4.12 29.88
CA ALA A 227 9.52 -3.58 28.98
C ALA A 227 10.90 -3.44 29.64
N GLY A 228 10.93 -3.22 30.96
CA GLY A 228 12.16 -3.14 31.76
C GLY A 228 12.75 -4.49 32.14
N LEU A 229 12.06 -5.62 31.90
CA LEU A 229 12.63 -6.95 32.09
C LEU A 229 13.77 -7.15 31.08
N GLN A 230 14.91 -7.65 31.57
CA GLN A 230 16.02 -8.00 30.69
C GLN A 230 15.57 -9.00 29.63
N GLY A 231 15.76 -8.66 28.35
CA GLY A 231 15.35 -9.50 27.22
C GLY A 231 13.88 -9.40 26.82
N ALA A 232 13.07 -8.52 27.43
CA ALA A 232 11.69 -8.27 27.02
C ALA A 232 11.57 -7.87 25.55
N VAL A 233 12.58 -7.11 25.07
CA VAL A 233 12.79 -6.84 23.65
C VAL A 233 14.11 -7.48 23.27
N THR A 234 14.03 -8.55 22.47
CA THR A 234 15.21 -9.17 21.88
C THR A 234 15.22 -8.78 20.41
N PRO A 235 16.15 -7.92 19.97
CA PRO A 235 16.26 -7.61 18.57
C PRO A 235 16.80 -8.84 17.82
N ILE A 236 16.24 -9.08 16.65
CA ILE A 236 16.64 -10.18 15.78
C ILE A 236 17.02 -9.58 14.43
N VAL A 237 18.07 -10.12 13.82
CA VAL A 237 18.50 -9.70 12.49
C VAL A 237 17.34 -9.89 11.52
N GLN A 238 17.13 -8.95 10.62
CA GLN A 238 16.09 -9.06 9.60
C GLN A 238 16.30 -10.32 8.75
N PRO A 239 15.25 -11.13 8.53
CA PRO A 239 15.34 -12.34 7.73
C PRO A 239 15.65 -12.05 6.26
N GLY A 240 16.44 -12.91 5.63
CA GLY A 240 16.61 -12.90 4.17
C GLY A 240 15.29 -13.19 3.42
N PRO A 241 15.24 -12.92 2.09
CA PRO A 241 14.00 -12.92 1.31
C PRO A 241 13.26 -14.27 1.29
N TRP A 242 13.99 -15.38 1.47
CA TRP A 242 13.41 -16.74 1.43
C TRP A 242 12.94 -17.26 2.79
N VAL A 243 13.34 -16.62 3.90
CA VAL A 243 13.03 -17.12 5.25
C VAL A 243 11.52 -17.05 5.52
N MET A 244 10.92 -15.88 5.34
CA MET A 244 9.48 -15.69 5.60
C MET A 244 8.58 -16.53 4.68
N PRO A 245 8.86 -16.65 3.36
CA PRO A 245 8.14 -17.60 2.50
C PRO A 245 8.24 -19.05 2.97
N LEU A 246 9.42 -19.52 3.38
CA LEU A 246 9.62 -20.90 3.85
C LEU A 246 8.89 -21.19 5.17
N ILE A 247 8.97 -20.27 6.13
CA ILE A 247 8.27 -20.38 7.41
C ILE A 247 6.75 -20.34 7.18
N THR A 248 6.27 -19.43 6.33
CA THR A 248 4.85 -19.32 5.97
C THR A 248 4.36 -20.58 5.27
N PHE A 249 5.12 -21.10 4.30
CA PHE A 249 4.81 -22.35 3.61
C PHE A 249 4.75 -23.54 4.58
N ALA A 250 5.70 -23.62 5.52
CA ALA A 250 5.67 -24.62 6.59
C ALA A 250 4.40 -24.50 7.46
N GLY A 251 4.01 -23.29 7.85
CA GLY A 251 2.79 -23.02 8.61
C GLY A 251 1.54 -23.45 7.86
N ILE A 252 1.40 -23.05 6.59
CA ILE A 252 0.29 -23.42 5.72
C ILE A 252 0.22 -24.95 5.57
N TRP A 253 1.35 -25.61 5.30
CA TRP A 253 1.41 -27.07 5.16
C TRP A 253 0.96 -27.80 6.44
N ALA A 254 1.41 -27.32 7.60
CA ALA A 254 1.07 -27.89 8.89
C ALA A 254 -0.41 -27.75 9.24
N VAL A 255 -1.06 -26.67 8.80
CA VAL A 255 -2.48 -26.38 9.03
C VAL A 255 -3.38 -27.14 8.06
N LEU A 256 -3.04 -27.18 6.77
CA LEU A 256 -3.90 -27.77 5.74
C LEU A 256 -3.88 -29.30 5.73
N TRP A 257 -2.75 -29.94 6.02
CA TRP A 257 -2.64 -31.40 5.97
C TRP A 257 -2.90 -32.07 7.33
N ARG A 258 -3.70 -33.14 7.31
CA ARG A 258 -3.98 -33.98 8.49
C ARG A 258 -3.10 -35.24 8.53
N GLY A 259 -2.86 -35.79 9.72
CA GLY A 259 -2.10 -37.04 9.89
C GLY A 259 -0.58 -36.88 9.73
N ARG A 260 0.10 -37.93 9.26
CA ARG A 260 1.58 -37.95 9.18
C ARG A 260 2.17 -36.97 8.16
N ALA A 261 1.41 -36.60 7.14
CA ALA A 261 1.84 -35.67 6.09
C ALA A 261 2.16 -34.26 6.63
N ARG A 262 1.52 -33.84 7.74
CA ARG A 262 1.77 -32.53 8.37
C ARG A 262 3.22 -32.36 8.82
N TRP A 263 3.90 -33.46 9.17
CA TRP A 263 5.27 -33.42 9.67
C TRP A 263 6.29 -33.05 8.59
N ALA A 264 5.91 -33.14 7.31
CA ALA A 264 6.75 -32.62 6.23
C ALA A 264 6.96 -31.09 6.32
N ALA A 265 6.12 -30.35 7.07
CA ALA A 265 6.32 -28.93 7.37
C ALA A 265 7.59 -28.63 8.17
N ILE A 266 8.13 -29.61 8.92
CA ILE A 266 9.37 -29.40 9.69
C ILE A 266 10.54 -29.07 8.76
N ALA A 267 10.63 -29.72 7.59
CA ALA A 267 11.74 -29.51 6.67
C ALA A 267 11.85 -28.04 6.19
N PRO A 268 10.83 -27.42 5.58
CA PRO A 268 10.90 -26.02 5.17
C PRO A 268 11.05 -25.07 6.37
N LEU A 269 10.47 -25.37 7.53
CA LEU A 269 10.66 -24.58 8.76
C LEU A 269 12.13 -24.58 9.20
N VAL A 270 12.76 -25.75 9.29
CA VAL A 270 14.16 -25.88 9.68
C VAL A 270 15.08 -25.23 8.64
N ILE A 271 14.79 -25.38 7.36
CA ILE A 271 15.54 -24.69 6.29
C ILE A 271 15.40 -23.17 6.43
N GLY A 272 14.19 -22.66 6.66
CA GLY A 272 13.94 -21.23 6.87
C GLY A 272 14.72 -20.68 8.08
N LEU A 273 14.67 -21.38 9.21
CA LEU A 273 15.43 -20.99 10.42
C LEU A 273 16.95 -21.07 10.21
N ALA A 274 17.44 -22.09 9.49
CA ALA A 274 18.86 -22.21 9.17
C ALA A 274 19.33 -21.08 8.24
N LEU A 275 18.53 -20.75 7.21
CA LEU A 275 18.81 -19.62 6.32
C LEU A 275 18.82 -18.30 7.10
N TRP A 276 17.88 -18.12 8.03
CA TRP A 276 17.83 -16.93 8.88
C TRP A 276 19.10 -16.80 9.72
N ALA A 277 19.53 -17.86 10.39
CA ALA A 277 20.76 -17.89 11.18
C ALA A 277 22.02 -17.60 10.33
N SER A 278 21.98 -17.89 9.02
CA SER A 278 23.06 -17.63 8.08
C SER A 278 22.94 -16.32 7.30
N THR A 279 21.97 -15.45 7.63
CA THR A 279 21.72 -14.22 6.86
C THR A 279 22.89 -13.27 7.03
N MET A 280 23.65 -13.06 5.94
CA MET A 280 24.73 -12.09 5.89
C MET A 280 24.18 -10.70 5.58
N ARG A 281 24.57 -9.71 6.37
CA ARG A 281 24.23 -8.30 6.17
C ARG A 281 25.28 -7.64 5.27
N PRO A 282 24.90 -6.69 4.40
CA PRO A 282 25.87 -5.91 3.65
C PRO A 282 26.85 -5.19 4.57
N ILE A 283 28.13 -5.25 4.22
CA ILE A 283 29.21 -4.66 5.00
C ILE A 283 29.12 -3.13 4.94
N LEU A 284 28.80 -2.57 3.79
CA LEU A 284 28.64 -1.13 3.62
C LEU A 284 27.22 -0.82 3.11
N LEU A 285 26.53 0.10 3.76
CA LEU A 285 25.23 0.64 3.35
C LEU A 285 25.38 2.12 3.03
N ILE A 286 24.70 2.56 1.97
CA ILE A 286 24.66 3.95 1.53
C ILE A 286 23.20 4.34 1.34
N SER A 287 22.77 5.43 1.96
CA SER A 287 21.40 5.91 1.85
C SER A 287 21.10 6.37 0.43
N SER A 288 19.83 6.35 0.02
CA SER A 288 19.40 6.77 -1.31
C SER A 288 19.71 8.24 -1.63
N ASP A 289 20.01 9.06 -0.62
CA ASP A 289 20.44 10.43 -0.76
C ASP A 289 21.95 10.64 -0.60
N GLY A 290 22.71 9.59 -0.31
CA GLY A 290 24.16 9.63 -0.10
C GLY A 290 24.58 10.36 1.18
N ALA A 291 23.64 10.79 2.02
CA ALA A 291 23.90 11.58 3.21
C ALA A 291 24.38 10.73 4.40
N LEU A 292 24.04 9.43 4.41
CA LEU A 292 24.39 8.49 5.47
C LEU A 292 25.09 7.26 4.88
N VAL A 293 26.21 6.91 5.49
CA VAL A 293 26.98 5.69 5.16
C VAL A 293 27.14 4.87 6.43
N GLY A 294 26.86 3.58 6.35
CA GLY A 294 26.93 2.65 7.46
C GLY A 294 27.88 1.50 7.20
N LEU A 295 28.94 1.37 8.01
CA LEU A 295 29.95 0.32 7.88
C LEU A 295 29.77 -0.72 8.99
N MET A 296 29.60 -1.98 8.63
CA MET A 296 29.53 -3.10 9.57
C MET A 296 30.91 -3.39 10.16
N GLY A 297 31.03 -3.28 11.48
CA GLY A 297 32.24 -3.59 12.23
C GLY A 297 31.99 -4.61 13.34
N ALA A 298 33.01 -4.87 14.15
CA ALA A 298 32.94 -5.85 15.25
C ALA A 298 31.94 -5.46 16.37
N GLN A 299 31.63 -4.17 16.51
CA GLN A 299 30.69 -3.64 17.51
C GLN A 299 29.28 -3.41 16.92
N GLY A 300 28.99 -3.96 15.74
CA GLY A 300 27.81 -3.62 14.95
C GLY A 300 28.09 -2.51 13.93
N ARG A 301 27.03 -1.98 13.32
CA ARG A 301 27.17 -0.96 12.27
C ARG A 301 27.59 0.39 12.83
N ALA A 302 28.73 0.90 12.38
CA ALA A 302 29.17 2.27 12.60
C ALA A 302 28.51 3.19 11.56
N LEU A 303 28.18 4.44 11.94
CA LEU A 303 27.53 5.41 11.05
C LEU A 303 28.42 6.63 10.78
N SER A 304 28.33 7.18 9.56
CA SER A 304 29.15 8.32 9.14
C SER A 304 28.73 9.65 9.78
N VAL A 305 27.46 9.82 10.17
CA VAL A 305 26.93 11.05 10.78
C VAL A 305 26.19 10.80 12.08
N ALA A 306 26.37 11.71 13.06
CA ALA A 306 25.78 11.61 14.39
C ALA A 306 24.30 12.07 14.46
N ARG A 307 23.86 12.88 13.48
CA ARG A 307 22.51 13.46 13.38
C ARG A 307 22.15 13.66 11.91
N GLY A 308 20.84 13.62 11.61
CA GLY A 308 20.32 13.65 10.24
C GLY A 308 20.12 12.23 9.70
N ALA A 309 19.16 12.08 8.78
CA ALA A 309 18.72 10.77 8.26
C ALA A 309 18.31 9.77 9.36
N GLY A 310 17.70 10.24 10.45
CA GLY A 310 17.42 9.45 11.65
C GLY A 310 16.56 8.21 11.38
N PHE A 311 15.53 8.35 10.53
CA PHE A 311 14.69 7.21 10.13
C PHE A 311 15.49 6.11 9.41
N THR A 312 16.38 6.48 8.48
CA THR A 312 17.25 5.53 7.78
C THR A 312 18.24 4.87 8.73
N ALA A 313 18.85 5.65 9.63
CA ALA A 313 19.78 5.14 10.64
C ALA A 313 19.12 4.14 11.59
N GLU A 314 17.92 4.49 12.09
CA GLU A 314 17.13 3.64 12.98
C GLU A 314 16.73 2.33 12.29
N ASN A 315 16.20 2.40 11.07
CA ASN A 315 15.82 1.20 10.32
C ASN A 315 17.02 0.27 10.08
N TRP A 316 18.18 0.81 9.66
CA TRP A 316 19.36 -0.04 9.42
C TRP A 316 19.84 -0.76 10.67
N LEU A 317 19.85 -0.08 11.83
CA LEU A 317 20.25 -0.67 13.11
C LEU A 317 19.22 -1.70 13.57
N GLN A 318 17.93 -1.38 13.52
CA GLN A 318 16.86 -2.34 13.85
C GLN A 318 16.92 -3.59 12.96
N ASP A 319 17.14 -3.40 11.67
CA ASP A 319 17.28 -4.48 10.71
C ASP A 319 18.55 -5.32 10.97
N ASP A 320 19.63 -4.72 11.49
CA ASP A 320 20.82 -5.44 11.96
C ASP A 320 20.58 -6.20 13.28
N GLY A 321 19.39 -6.07 13.89
CA GLY A 321 19.12 -6.61 15.22
C GLY A 321 19.80 -5.82 16.33
N ASP A 322 19.96 -4.50 16.16
CA ASP A 322 20.69 -3.62 17.04
C ASP A 322 19.79 -2.46 17.50
N LEU A 323 19.64 -2.30 18.82
CA LEU A 323 18.79 -1.26 19.43
C LEU A 323 19.57 0.00 19.84
N ALA A 324 20.85 0.09 19.46
CA ALA A 324 21.66 1.27 19.75
C ALA A 324 21.08 2.54 19.11
N LEU A 325 21.28 3.67 19.78
CA LEU A 325 20.94 4.97 19.22
C LEU A 325 21.93 5.36 18.12
N GLN A 326 21.49 6.19 17.16
CA GLN A 326 22.36 6.70 16.09
C GLN A 326 23.65 7.35 16.62
N THR A 327 23.58 8.06 17.75
CA THR A 327 24.75 8.67 18.38
C THR A 327 25.76 7.66 18.92
N GLU A 328 25.28 6.51 19.41
CA GLU A 328 26.12 5.42 19.90
C GLU A 328 26.75 4.69 18.71
N ALA A 329 25.97 4.43 17.66
CA ALA A 329 26.45 3.84 16.41
C ALA A 329 27.48 4.73 15.71
N TYR A 330 27.32 6.06 15.74
CA TYR A 330 28.32 7.01 15.23
C TYR A 330 29.64 6.97 16.02
N ALA A 331 29.59 6.68 17.32
CA ALA A 331 30.77 6.61 18.18
C ALA A 331 31.57 5.31 18.02
N ARG A 332 31.03 4.31 17.31
CA ARG A 332 31.70 3.02 17.06
C ARG A 332 32.93 3.21 16.19
N ALA A 333 33.91 2.32 16.39
CA ALA A 333 35.05 2.21 15.50
C ALA A 333 34.58 1.81 14.08
N GLY A 334 35.04 2.54 13.07
CA GLY A 334 34.72 2.28 11.66
C GLY A 334 34.95 3.48 10.75
N PHE A 335 34.74 4.69 11.29
CA PHE A 335 35.01 5.94 10.58
C PHE A 335 36.02 6.81 11.33
N SER A 336 36.92 7.45 10.59
CA SER A 336 37.93 8.39 11.06
C SER A 336 37.87 9.72 10.31
N GLY A 337 38.62 10.72 10.75
CA GLY A 337 38.61 12.05 10.11
C GLY A 337 37.46 12.97 10.56
N PRO A 338 37.42 14.20 10.01
CA PRO A 338 36.46 15.24 10.42
C PRO A 338 35.02 14.91 10.00
N GLN A 339 34.03 15.56 10.63
CA GLN A 339 32.60 15.30 10.39
C GLN A 339 32.17 15.50 8.92
N GLY A 340 32.82 16.41 8.18
CA GLY A 340 32.57 16.66 6.76
C GLY A 340 33.22 15.68 5.79
N ALA A 341 34.16 14.86 6.25
CA ALA A 341 34.91 13.89 5.44
C ALA A 341 35.32 12.69 6.31
N ARG A 342 34.47 11.68 6.36
CA ARG A 342 34.62 10.51 7.22
C ARG A 342 35.24 9.38 6.43
N ALA A 343 36.52 9.10 6.70
CA ALA A 343 37.28 8.04 6.05
C ALA A 343 36.98 6.68 6.70
N PHE A 344 36.91 5.63 5.88
CA PHE A 344 36.66 4.26 6.30
C PHE A 344 37.47 3.29 5.45
N GLU A 345 37.60 2.04 5.91
CA GLU A 345 38.30 0.97 5.19
C GLU A 345 37.36 -0.22 5.00
N LEU A 346 37.36 -0.79 3.79
CA LEU A 346 36.54 -1.93 3.40
C LEU A 346 37.40 -2.96 2.67
N ASP A 347 37.86 -3.99 3.39
CA ASP A 347 38.66 -5.10 2.83
C ASP A 347 39.82 -4.65 1.91
N GLY A 348 40.61 -3.68 2.39
CA GLY A 348 41.74 -3.10 1.67
C GLY A 348 41.41 -1.91 0.76
N TRP A 349 40.13 -1.60 0.54
CA TRP A 349 39.70 -0.38 -0.13
C TRP A 349 39.57 0.77 0.86
N ARG A 350 40.10 1.94 0.49
CA ARG A 350 39.93 3.17 1.28
C ARG A 350 38.75 3.95 0.76
N GLY A 351 37.79 4.22 1.64
CA GLY A 351 36.58 4.96 1.34
C GLY A 351 36.51 6.29 2.08
N VAL A 352 35.83 7.29 1.51
CA VAL A 352 35.52 8.55 2.20
C VAL A 352 34.05 8.92 1.97
N ALA A 353 33.32 9.10 3.07
CA ALA A 353 31.97 9.65 3.07
C ALA A 353 32.04 11.18 3.29
N LEU A 354 31.75 11.95 2.24
CA LEU A 354 31.69 13.41 2.29
C LEU A 354 30.29 13.88 2.65
N SER A 355 30.19 14.91 3.48
CA SER A 355 28.91 15.47 3.90
C SER A 355 28.88 17.00 3.84
N GLY A 356 27.67 17.56 3.70
CA GLY A 356 27.45 19.01 3.65
C GLY A 356 27.71 19.63 2.27
N LYS A 357 27.56 20.96 2.21
CA LYS A 357 27.57 21.74 0.95
C LYS A 357 28.95 21.82 0.27
N ALA A 358 30.03 21.61 1.04
CA ALA A 358 31.41 21.62 0.53
C ALA A 358 31.86 20.26 -0.04
N ALA A 359 31.00 19.25 -0.07
CA ALA A 359 31.35 17.90 -0.54
C ALA A 359 31.86 17.91 -2.00
N ALA A 360 31.27 18.74 -2.87
CA ALA A 360 31.70 18.85 -4.27
C ALA A 360 33.11 19.43 -4.42
N GLU A 361 33.49 20.38 -3.58
CA GLU A 361 34.82 21.00 -3.60
C GLU A 361 35.90 20.04 -3.07
N ALA A 362 35.54 19.18 -2.11
CA ALA A 362 36.46 18.22 -1.49
C ALA A 362 36.68 16.93 -2.32
N LEU A 363 35.90 16.71 -3.38
CA LEU A 363 35.89 15.46 -4.15
C LEU A 363 37.26 15.09 -4.72
N LEU A 364 37.94 16.02 -5.40
CA LEU A 364 39.24 15.74 -6.03
C LEU A 364 40.32 15.39 -5.00
N ALA A 365 40.31 16.05 -3.85
CA ALA A 365 41.24 15.76 -2.75
C ALA A 365 40.95 14.41 -2.09
N ALA A 366 39.66 14.04 -1.94
CA ALA A 366 39.24 12.75 -1.41
C ALA A 366 39.63 11.60 -2.36
N CYS A 367 39.35 11.73 -3.66
CA CYS A 367 39.70 10.74 -4.67
C CYS A 367 41.21 10.53 -4.89
N ALA A 368 42.05 11.49 -4.47
CA ALA A 368 43.50 11.29 -4.49
C ALA A 368 43.99 10.32 -3.40
N GLN A 369 43.16 10.06 -2.37
CA GLN A 369 43.54 9.30 -1.17
C GLN A 369 42.63 8.09 -0.91
N ALA A 370 41.54 7.96 -1.66
CA ALA A 370 40.50 6.96 -1.50
C ALA A 370 40.12 6.35 -2.85
N ASP A 371 39.82 5.06 -2.83
CA ASP A 371 39.37 4.27 -3.96
C ASP A 371 37.84 4.43 -4.17
N LEU A 372 37.11 4.80 -3.11
CA LEU A 372 35.66 5.02 -3.10
C LEU A 372 35.30 6.34 -2.40
N VAL A 373 34.50 7.18 -3.04
CA VAL A 373 33.93 8.40 -2.43
C VAL A 373 32.41 8.36 -2.50
N VAL A 374 31.75 8.61 -1.37
CA VAL A 374 30.29 8.72 -1.28
C VAL A 374 29.93 10.15 -0.91
N MET A 375 28.97 10.75 -1.64
CA MET A 375 28.55 12.13 -1.37
C MET A 375 27.09 12.40 -1.76
N PRO A 376 26.40 13.31 -1.03
CA PRO A 376 25.00 13.64 -1.28
C PRO A 376 24.77 14.68 -2.39
N ALA A 377 25.83 15.20 -3.00
CA ALA A 377 25.74 16.18 -4.09
C ALA A 377 25.98 15.49 -5.45
N ALA A 378 25.35 16.02 -6.50
CA ALA A 378 25.53 15.56 -7.87
C ALA A 378 26.87 16.06 -8.44
N VAL A 379 27.60 15.19 -9.15
CA VAL A 379 28.81 15.56 -9.90
C VAL A 379 28.43 16.21 -11.24
N ILE A 380 29.19 17.23 -11.66
CA ILE A 380 29.14 17.86 -13.00
C ILE A 380 30.23 17.22 -13.89
N PRO A 381 30.11 17.27 -15.23
CA PRO A 381 30.03 16.14 -16.17
C PRO A 381 31.29 15.23 -16.23
N ALA A 382 31.14 14.05 -16.86
CA ALA A 382 32.12 12.95 -16.99
C ALA A 382 33.58 13.30 -17.35
N ALA A 383 33.87 14.51 -17.86
CA ALA A 383 35.21 14.97 -18.18
C ALA A 383 36.11 15.24 -16.96
N ALA A 384 35.56 15.30 -15.74
CA ALA A 384 36.29 15.57 -14.50
C ALA A 384 36.35 14.36 -13.53
N GLN A 385 35.85 13.19 -13.92
CA GLN A 385 35.92 11.99 -13.07
C GLN A 385 37.35 11.45 -13.01
N PRO A 386 37.93 11.27 -11.80
CA PRO A 386 39.24 10.62 -11.64
C PRO A 386 39.14 9.16 -12.10
N LYS A 387 40.07 8.72 -12.96
CA LYS A 387 40.03 7.38 -13.57
C LYS A 387 40.13 6.22 -12.58
N ASP A 388 40.69 6.46 -11.39
CA ASP A 388 40.99 5.44 -10.39
C ASP A 388 40.16 5.57 -9.10
N CYS A 389 39.10 6.39 -9.09
CA CYS A 389 38.24 6.63 -7.92
C CYS A 389 36.77 6.37 -8.29
N ILE A 390 36.12 5.44 -7.59
CA ILE A 390 34.68 5.22 -7.72
C ILE A 390 33.96 6.32 -6.94
N VAL A 391 33.09 7.06 -7.61
CA VAL A 391 32.28 8.11 -6.98
C VAL A 391 30.82 7.71 -6.99
N ILE A 392 30.23 7.54 -5.79
CA ILE A 392 28.81 7.34 -5.58
C ILE A 392 28.21 8.69 -5.20
N ASP A 393 27.62 9.35 -6.19
CA ASP A 393 27.04 10.68 -6.08
C ASP A 393 25.51 10.64 -6.13
N ARG A 394 24.89 11.82 -6.05
CA ARG A 394 23.43 11.93 -6.10
C ARG A 394 22.84 11.40 -7.41
N ASN A 395 23.49 11.62 -8.55
CA ASN A 395 22.99 11.18 -9.86
C ASN A 395 22.93 9.64 -9.95
N MET A 396 23.95 8.96 -9.44
CA MET A 396 23.98 7.49 -9.41
C MET A 396 22.91 6.94 -8.47
N LEU A 397 22.74 7.55 -7.29
CA LEU A 397 21.77 7.10 -6.29
C LEU A 397 20.32 7.38 -6.71
N ASP A 398 20.05 8.44 -7.48
CA ASP A 398 18.71 8.68 -8.05
C ASP A 398 18.32 7.60 -9.08
N GLN A 399 19.29 6.94 -9.72
CA GLN A 399 19.04 5.83 -10.66
C GLN A 399 19.00 4.47 -9.98
N THR A 400 19.81 4.27 -8.94
CA THR A 400 20.02 2.95 -8.31
C THR A 400 19.31 2.76 -6.98
N GLY A 401 18.90 3.86 -6.33
CA GLY A 401 18.36 3.87 -4.98
C GLY A 401 19.44 3.74 -3.91
N ALA A 402 19.05 3.27 -2.71
CA ALA A 402 20.00 2.96 -1.63
C ALA A 402 20.87 1.75 -2.03
N LEU A 403 22.15 1.77 -1.67
CA LEU A 403 23.10 0.74 -2.06
C LEU A 403 23.55 -0.08 -0.86
N GLY A 404 23.61 -1.40 -1.03
CA GLY A 404 24.26 -2.32 -0.10
C GLY A 404 25.42 -3.02 -0.80
N LEU A 405 26.63 -2.87 -0.25
CA LEU A 405 27.86 -3.40 -0.80
C LEU A 405 28.39 -4.52 0.11
N SER A 406 28.72 -5.64 -0.51
CA SER A 406 29.35 -6.80 0.12
C SER A 406 30.59 -7.17 -0.66
N VAL A 407 31.69 -7.47 0.02
CA VAL A 407 32.93 -7.87 -0.65
C VAL A 407 32.85 -9.36 -0.99
N ARG A 408 33.16 -9.73 -2.24
CA ARG A 408 33.13 -11.13 -2.68
C ARG A 408 34.44 -11.45 -3.42
N GLN A 409 35.32 -12.22 -2.77
CA GLN A 409 36.62 -12.63 -3.31
C GLN A 409 37.54 -11.45 -3.72
N GLY A 410 37.68 -10.44 -2.85
CA GLY A 410 38.65 -9.35 -3.05
C GLY A 410 38.34 -8.41 -4.23
N ARG A 411 37.07 -8.34 -4.65
CA ARG A 411 36.54 -7.35 -5.59
C ARG A 411 35.20 -6.81 -5.11
#